data_AF-A0A3D5D5C0-F1
#
_entry.id   AF-A0A3D5D5C0-F1
#
_cell.length_a   1.000
_cell.length_b   1.000
_cell.length_c   1.000
_cell.angle_alpha   90.00
_cell.angle_beta   90.00
_cell.angle_gamma   90.00
#
_symmetry.space_group_name_H-M   'P 1'
#
loop_
_entity.id
_entity.type
_entity.pdbx_description
1 polymer ?
#
loop_
_entity_poly.entity_id
_entity_poly.type
_entity_poly.pdbx_seq_one_letter_code
_entity_poly.pdbx_strand_id
1 'polypeptide(L)'
;MVAVFGSAGVVCYDFAGKQLWQRDLGKIKFTWGSAASPVIHGNLVYIYRGPDPKSHLLALDKRTGKTVWQLKDPPVSIEGRTDGFRSNKSREWICSFSTPILVSTAKGVELVMNYPGSLAGIDPATGKRLWLCEGLNPLIYTSPIAGEGVVVGMGGFHGTTVAVKYGGRGNVTKNTLWRTVRTPNRLGSGVVHKGHVYV
;
A
#
# COMPACT_ATOMS: atom_id res chain seq x y z
N MET A 1 1.45 -18.44 -11.87
CA MET A 1 0.77 -17.12 -11.92
C MET A 1 -0.18 -16.99 -10.74
N VAL A 2 -0.18 -15.85 -10.04
CA VAL A 2 -1.13 -15.59 -8.94
C VAL A 2 -2.03 -14.41 -9.35
N ALA A 3 -3.34 -14.55 -9.17
CA ALA A 3 -4.34 -13.54 -9.50
C ALA A 3 -5.26 -13.25 -8.30
N VAL A 4 -5.72 -12.00 -8.19
CA VAL A 4 -6.61 -11.52 -7.12
C VAL A 4 -7.92 -11.05 -7.75
N PHE A 5 -9.04 -11.61 -7.30
CA PHE A 5 -10.38 -11.35 -7.83
C PHE A 5 -11.28 -10.67 -6.78
N GLY A 6 -10.70 -9.81 -5.95
CA GLY A 6 -11.41 -9.13 -4.87
C GLY A 6 -12.13 -10.11 -3.94
N SER A 7 -13.47 -10.01 -3.88
CA SER A 7 -14.30 -10.88 -3.04
C SER A 7 -14.29 -12.36 -3.45
N ALA A 8 -13.91 -12.69 -4.69
CA ALA A 8 -13.77 -14.09 -5.12
C ALA A 8 -12.42 -14.71 -4.68
N GLY A 9 -11.58 -13.93 -4.00
CA GLY A 9 -10.35 -14.40 -3.38
C GLY A 9 -9.14 -14.38 -4.30
N VAL A 10 -8.18 -15.24 -4.00
CA VAL A 10 -6.88 -15.33 -4.66
C VAL A 10 -6.72 -16.72 -5.23
N VAL A 11 -6.21 -16.83 -6.45
CA VAL A 11 -5.99 -18.11 -7.10
C VAL A 11 -4.60 -18.15 -7.72
N CYS A 12 -4.00 -19.34 -7.71
CA CYS A 12 -2.73 -19.61 -8.35
C CYS A 12 -2.89 -20.70 -9.40
N TYR A 13 -2.30 -20.45 -10.56
CA TYR A 13 -2.23 -21.36 -11.69
C TYR A 13 -0.77 -21.63 -12.07
N ASP A 14 -0.48 -22.78 -12.67
CA ASP A 14 0.76 -22.94 -13.43
C ASP A 14 0.65 -22.29 -14.83
N PHE A 15 1.72 -22.38 -15.62
CA PHE A 15 1.74 -21.81 -16.98
C PHE A 15 0.89 -22.61 -17.99
N ALA A 16 0.48 -23.84 -17.64
CA ALA A 16 -0.45 -24.63 -18.45
C ALA A 16 -1.92 -24.32 -18.10
N GLY A 17 -2.18 -23.43 -17.14
CA GLY A 17 -3.53 -23.08 -16.70
C GLY A 17 -4.14 -24.06 -15.70
N LYS A 18 -3.35 -24.97 -15.10
CA LYS A 18 -3.84 -25.83 -14.02
C LYS A 18 -3.87 -25.06 -12.70
N GLN A 19 -5.02 -25.07 -12.02
CA GLN A 19 -5.16 -24.48 -10.69
C GLN A 19 -4.29 -25.24 -9.69
N LEU A 20 -3.39 -24.53 -9.02
CA LEU A 20 -2.51 -25.07 -7.98
C LEU A 20 -3.13 -24.91 -6.58
N TRP A 21 -3.70 -23.74 -6.30
CA TRP A 21 -4.40 -23.47 -5.04
C TRP A 21 -5.34 -22.27 -5.19
N GLN A 22 -6.31 -22.17 -4.28
CA GLN A 22 -7.22 -21.04 -4.14
C GLN A 22 -7.37 -20.67 -2.67
N ARG A 23 -7.55 -19.37 -2.40
CA ARG A 23 -7.78 -18.81 -1.08
C ARG A 23 -8.98 -17.89 -1.11
N ASP A 24 -9.98 -18.20 -0.29
CA ASP A 24 -11.01 -17.24 0.07
C ASP A 24 -10.46 -16.29 1.16
N LEU A 25 -10.52 -14.99 0.89
CA LEU A 25 -10.14 -13.93 1.85
C LEU A 25 -11.37 -13.19 2.40
N GLY A 26 -12.57 -13.66 2.08
CA GLY A 26 -13.85 -13.11 2.49
C GLY A 26 -14.25 -11.85 1.71
N LYS A 27 -15.54 -11.53 1.76
CA LYS A 27 -16.16 -10.39 1.06
C LYS A 27 -15.51 -9.06 1.43
N ILE A 28 -15.18 -8.27 0.42
CA ILE A 28 -14.73 -6.88 0.53
C ILE A 28 -15.96 -5.98 0.41
N LYS A 29 -16.27 -5.21 1.46
CA LYS A 29 -17.45 -4.33 1.48
C LYS A 29 -17.03 -2.87 1.26
N PHE A 30 -16.91 -2.50 0.00
CA PHE A 30 -16.65 -1.12 -0.39
C PHE A 30 -17.27 -0.82 -1.77
N THR A 31 -17.87 0.36 -1.94
CA THR A 31 -18.64 0.69 -3.15
C THR A 31 -17.78 0.68 -4.43
N TRP A 32 -16.48 0.96 -4.33
CA TRP A 32 -15.54 0.92 -5.46
C TRP A 32 -14.78 -0.40 -5.63
N GLY A 33 -15.14 -1.45 -4.87
CA GLY A 33 -14.44 -2.73 -4.93
C GLY A 33 -13.00 -2.65 -4.42
N SER A 34 -12.10 -3.50 -4.94
CA SER A 34 -10.68 -3.59 -4.59
C SER A 34 -9.80 -3.44 -5.83
N ALA A 35 -8.60 -2.85 -5.69
CA ALA A 35 -7.69 -2.64 -6.83
C ALA A 35 -6.23 -3.06 -6.56
N ALA A 36 -5.91 -3.55 -5.36
CA ALA A 36 -4.55 -3.93 -5.02
C ALA A 36 -4.12 -5.19 -5.81
N SER A 37 -2.99 -5.07 -6.51
CA SER A 37 -2.39 -6.18 -7.25
C SER A 37 -1.53 -7.06 -6.34
N PRO A 38 -1.38 -8.37 -6.63
CA PRO A 38 -0.44 -9.22 -5.92
C PRO A 38 1.01 -8.84 -6.26
N VAL A 39 1.90 -8.86 -5.27
CA VAL A 39 3.35 -8.63 -5.46
C VAL A 39 4.11 -9.86 -5.00
N ILE A 40 5.03 -10.37 -5.83
CA ILE A 40 5.78 -11.59 -5.52
C ILE A 40 7.24 -11.23 -5.20
N HIS A 41 7.76 -11.74 -4.09
CA HIS A 41 9.19 -11.68 -3.77
C HIS A 41 9.63 -12.95 -3.05
N GLY A 42 10.70 -13.57 -3.54
CA GLY A 42 11.18 -14.84 -2.99
C GLY A 42 10.06 -15.89 -3.01
N ASN A 43 9.72 -16.44 -1.85
CA ASN A 43 8.65 -17.43 -1.69
C ASN A 43 7.30 -16.84 -1.25
N LEU A 44 7.18 -15.51 -1.16
CA LEU A 44 5.99 -14.85 -0.65
C LEU A 44 5.24 -14.10 -1.76
N VAL A 45 3.91 -14.05 -1.59
CA VAL A 45 2.98 -13.20 -2.35
C VAL A 45 2.35 -12.22 -1.37
N TYR A 46 2.55 -10.93 -1.59
CA TYR A 46 1.95 -9.86 -0.80
C TYR A 46 0.66 -9.39 -1.45
N ILE A 47 -0.41 -9.31 -0.65
CA ILE A 47 -1.73 -8.90 -1.09
C ILE A 47 -2.30 -7.96 -0.04
N TYR A 48 -2.70 -6.76 -0.45
CA TYR A 48 -3.50 -5.92 0.41
C TYR A 48 -4.97 -6.29 0.24
N ARG A 49 -5.58 -6.81 1.31
CA ARG A 49 -7.00 -7.12 1.35
C ARG A 49 -7.76 -5.89 1.81
N GLY A 50 -8.23 -5.09 0.88
CA GLY A 50 -9.06 -3.93 1.14
C GLY A 50 -9.49 -3.26 -0.17
N PRO A 51 -10.24 -2.16 -0.10
CA PRO A 51 -10.79 -1.51 1.10
C PRO A 51 -11.90 -2.27 1.84
N ASP A 52 -11.81 -2.32 3.17
CA ASP A 52 -12.79 -2.95 4.07
C ASP A 52 -12.48 -2.57 5.54
N PRO A 53 -13.43 -2.57 6.49
CA PRO A 53 -13.13 -2.35 7.90
C PRO A 53 -12.09 -3.32 8.49
N LYS A 54 -11.93 -4.51 7.89
CA LYS A 54 -10.91 -5.49 8.24
C LYS A 54 -9.76 -5.44 7.23
N SER A 55 -9.39 -4.26 6.72
CA SER A 55 -8.27 -4.15 5.79
C SER A 55 -6.95 -4.53 6.45
N HIS A 56 -6.13 -5.26 5.72
CA HIS A 56 -4.80 -5.65 6.16
C HIS A 56 -3.95 -6.11 4.97
N LEU A 57 -2.64 -6.00 5.14
CA LEU A 57 -1.66 -6.59 4.24
C LEU A 57 -1.39 -8.05 4.64
N LEU A 58 -1.37 -8.94 3.67
CA LEU A 58 -1.09 -10.37 3.83
C LEU A 58 0.21 -10.72 3.12
N ALA A 59 0.99 -11.64 3.69
CA ALA A 59 1.92 -12.46 2.94
C ALA A 59 1.45 -13.90 2.91
N LEU A 60 1.36 -14.46 1.72
CA LEU A 60 1.03 -15.85 1.48
C LEU A 60 2.27 -16.59 0.97
N ASP A 61 2.45 -17.84 1.38
CA ASP A 61 3.39 -18.75 0.73
C ASP A 61 2.95 -18.99 -0.72
N LYS A 62 3.81 -18.70 -1.70
CA LYS A 62 3.44 -18.73 -3.12
C LYS A 62 3.09 -20.14 -3.64
N ARG A 63 3.56 -21.19 -2.97
CA ARG A 63 3.38 -22.59 -3.39
C ARG A 63 2.09 -23.19 -2.85
N THR A 64 1.71 -22.79 -1.64
CA THR A 64 0.58 -23.39 -0.91
C THR A 64 -0.59 -22.43 -0.72
N GLY A 65 -0.37 -21.13 -0.91
CA GLY A 65 -1.34 -20.09 -0.63
C GLY A 65 -1.55 -19.83 0.87
N LYS A 66 -0.87 -20.54 1.78
CA LYS A 66 -1.04 -20.39 3.25
C LYS A 66 -0.55 -19.03 3.73
N THR A 67 -1.25 -18.45 4.71
CA THR A 67 -0.84 -17.16 5.29
C THR A 67 0.41 -17.36 6.13
N VAL A 68 1.46 -16.60 5.83
CA VAL A 68 2.72 -16.58 6.59
C VAL A 68 2.67 -15.49 7.66
N TRP A 69 2.23 -14.29 7.28
CA TRP A 69 1.99 -13.21 8.21
C TRP A 69 0.87 -12.29 7.70
N GLN A 70 0.34 -11.47 8.61
CA GLN A 70 -0.62 -10.41 8.31
C GLN A 70 -0.30 -9.15 9.11
N LEU A 71 -0.51 -7.98 8.51
CA LEU A 71 -0.25 -6.68 9.12
C LEU A 71 -1.49 -5.78 8.97
N LYS A 72 -2.07 -5.39 10.11
CA LYS A 72 -3.20 -4.46 10.17
C LYS A 72 -2.77 -3.03 9.81
N ASP A 73 -3.71 -2.29 9.25
CA ASP A 73 -3.54 -0.88 8.97
C ASP A 73 -3.23 -0.09 10.26
N PRO A 74 -2.36 0.93 10.19
CA PRO A 74 -2.20 1.90 11.27
C PRO A 74 -3.53 2.60 11.61
N PRO A 75 -3.71 3.07 12.87
CA PRO A 75 -4.80 3.97 13.20
C PRO A 75 -4.76 5.24 12.33
N VAL A 76 -5.94 5.77 12.00
CA VAL A 76 -6.08 6.99 11.20
C VAL A 76 -7.23 7.86 11.73
N SER A 77 -6.99 9.17 11.79
CA SER A 77 -8.00 10.17 12.11
C SER A 77 -8.59 10.77 10.83
N ILE A 78 -9.90 11.03 10.84
CA ILE A 78 -10.58 11.79 9.80
C ILE A 78 -10.70 13.28 10.16
N GLU A 79 -10.37 13.64 11.40
CA GLU A 79 -10.36 15.03 11.85
C GLU A 79 -9.21 15.78 11.17
N GLY A 80 -9.49 16.99 10.70
CA GLY A 80 -8.51 17.78 9.97
C GLY A 80 -8.11 17.20 8.61
N ARG A 81 -8.84 16.21 8.06
CA ARG A 81 -8.54 15.69 6.70
C ARG A 81 -8.60 16.83 5.69
N THR A 82 -7.55 16.94 4.87
CA THR A 82 -7.36 18.04 3.93
C THR A 82 -7.69 17.67 2.48
N ASP A 83 -8.04 16.42 2.20
CA ASP A 83 -8.34 15.93 0.85
C ASP A 83 -9.66 16.50 0.31
N GLY A 84 -10.05 16.09 -0.89
CA GLY A 84 -11.31 16.50 -1.50
C GLY A 84 -12.55 15.97 -0.75
N PHE A 85 -12.36 15.09 0.24
CA PHE A 85 -13.39 14.62 1.16
C PHE A 85 -13.37 15.38 2.50
N ARG A 86 -12.69 16.53 2.62
CA ARG A 86 -12.60 17.35 3.85
C ARG A 86 -13.93 17.71 4.53
N SER A 87 -15.02 17.80 3.78
CA SER A 87 -16.36 18.06 4.32
C SER A 87 -17.10 16.79 4.75
N ASN A 88 -16.54 15.60 4.46
CA ASN A 88 -17.14 14.31 4.76
C ASN A 88 -16.65 13.77 6.11
N LYS A 89 -17.60 13.49 7.00
CA LYS A 89 -17.34 12.95 8.35
C LYS A 89 -17.54 11.43 8.45
N SER A 90 -17.96 10.77 7.37
CA SER A 90 -18.14 9.32 7.35
C SER A 90 -16.80 8.60 7.38
N ARG A 91 -16.71 7.58 8.24
CA ARG A 91 -15.58 6.64 8.31
C ARG A 91 -15.56 5.64 7.17
N GLU A 92 -16.60 5.61 6.34
CA GLU A 92 -16.66 4.79 5.13
C GLU A 92 -15.50 5.12 4.19
N TRP A 93 -15.12 6.40 4.08
CA TRP A 93 -14.08 6.88 3.15
C TRP A 93 -12.66 6.81 3.73
N ILE A 94 -12.41 5.80 4.55
CA ILE A 94 -11.10 5.40 5.05
C ILE A 94 -10.69 4.16 4.28
N CYS A 95 -9.80 4.31 3.30
CA CYS A 95 -9.44 3.20 2.46
C CYS A 95 -8.13 3.40 1.70
N SER A 96 -7.52 2.27 1.33
CA SER A 96 -6.40 2.22 0.41
C SER A 96 -6.66 1.26 -0.74
N PHE A 97 -6.33 1.71 -1.94
CA PHE A 97 -6.27 0.90 -3.15
C PHE A 97 -4.82 0.57 -3.54
N SER A 98 -3.86 0.94 -2.70
CA SER A 98 -2.43 0.84 -2.97
C SER A 98 -2.00 -0.60 -3.20
N THR A 99 -1.28 -0.81 -4.31
CA THR A 99 -0.43 -1.99 -4.46
C THR A 99 0.90 -1.69 -3.76
N PRO A 100 1.43 -2.59 -2.90
CA PRO A 100 2.74 -2.36 -2.31
C PRO A 100 3.83 -2.43 -3.38
N ILE A 101 5.02 -1.89 -3.09
CA ILE A 101 6.20 -2.02 -3.97
C ILE A 101 7.38 -2.55 -3.16
N LEU A 102 8.38 -3.10 -3.84
CA LEU A 102 9.63 -3.50 -3.21
C LEU A 102 10.70 -2.45 -3.52
N VAL A 103 11.46 -2.06 -2.50
CA VAL A 103 12.64 -1.21 -2.66
C VAL A 103 13.86 -1.94 -2.12
N SER A 104 14.98 -1.81 -2.84
CA SER A 104 16.27 -2.35 -2.39
C SER A 104 17.05 -1.27 -1.65
N THR A 105 17.44 -1.57 -0.42
CA THR A 105 18.20 -0.64 0.44
C THR A 105 19.54 -1.27 0.83
N ALA A 106 20.46 -0.47 1.36
CA ALA A 106 21.72 -0.99 1.92
C ALA A 106 21.50 -1.97 3.10
N LYS A 107 20.31 -1.97 3.72
CA LYS A 107 19.93 -2.83 4.85
C LYS A 107 19.07 -4.03 4.44
N GLY A 108 18.90 -4.26 3.13
CA GLY A 108 18.04 -5.30 2.57
C GLY A 108 16.79 -4.74 1.87
N VAL A 109 15.93 -5.66 1.44
CA VAL A 109 14.68 -5.34 0.73
C VAL A 109 13.61 -4.89 1.72
N GLU A 110 12.87 -3.84 1.36
CA GLU A 110 11.71 -3.37 2.13
C GLU A 110 10.47 -3.41 1.23
N LEU A 111 9.35 -3.86 1.80
CA LEU A 111 8.03 -3.74 1.18
C LEU A 111 7.42 -2.41 1.62
N VAL A 112 6.95 -1.61 0.68
CA VAL A 112 6.50 -0.24 0.91
C VAL A 112 5.06 -0.08 0.47
N MET A 113 4.24 0.57 1.29
CA MET A 113 2.80 0.71 1.01
C MET A 113 2.25 2.05 1.51
N ASN A 114 1.33 2.64 0.74
CA ASN A 114 0.47 3.73 1.20
C ASN A 114 -0.74 3.15 1.94
N TYR A 115 -0.82 3.42 3.24
CA TYR A 115 -1.96 3.13 4.10
C TYR A 115 -2.85 4.35 4.29
N PRO A 116 -4.11 4.19 4.71
CA PRO A 116 -4.89 5.30 5.23
C PRO A 116 -4.08 6.06 6.31
N GLY A 117 -3.83 7.35 6.09
CA GLY A 117 -3.11 8.19 7.05
C GLY A 117 -1.58 8.15 6.97
N SER A 118 -0.96 7.19 6.28
CA SER A 118 0.50 6.99 6.38
C SER A 118 1.15 6.23 5.23
N LEU A 119 2.44 6.45 5.04
CA LEU A 119 3.33 5.64 4.21
C LEU A 119 4.22 4.80 5.13
N ALA A 120 4.39 3.51 4.86
CA ALA A 120 5.22 2.65 5.69
C ALA A 120 6.14 1.74 4.88
N GLY A 121 7.28 1.39 5.48
CA GLY A 121 8.15 0.31 5.05
C GLY A 121 8.11 -0.85 6.02
N ILE A 122 8.13 -2.05 5.47
CA ILE A 122 7.81 -3.30 6.14
C ILE A 122 8.90 -4.32 5.77
N ASP A 123 9.29 -5.12 6.74
CA ASP A 123 10.14 -6.28 6.52
C ASP A 123 9.33 -7.33 5.71
N PRO A 124 9.75 -7.65 4.47
CA PRO A 124 9.00 -8.57 3.62
C PRO A 124 8.89 -9.98 4.21
N ALA A 125 9.89 -10.43 4.98
CA ALA A 125 9.91 -11.77 5.54
C ALA A 125 9.00 -11.91 6.77
N THR A 126 8.93 -10.88 7.61
CA THR A 126 8.27 -10.96 8.92
C THR A 126 6.96 -10.17 9.01
N GLY A 127 6.69 -9.25 8.09
CA GLY A 127 5.57 -8.32 8.18
C GLY A 127 5.77 -7.24 9.25
N LYS A 128 6.95 -7.16 9.88
CA LYS A 128 7.26 -6.15 10.88
C LYS A 128 7.40 -4.78 10.22
N ARG A 129 6.70 -3.78 10.76
CA ARG A 129 6.88 -2.38 10.33
C ARG A 129 8.29 -1.91 10.69
N LEU A 130 9.07 -1.54 9.68
CA LEU A 130 10.42 -1.01 9.83
C LEU A 130 10.39 0.49 10.11
N TRP A 131 9.54 1.21 9.39
CA TRP A 131 9.35 2.64 9.54
C TRP A 131 7.93 3.09 9.16
N LEU A 132 7.53 4.26 9.66
CA LEU A 132 6.23 4.89 9.40
C LEU A 132 6.38 6.39 9.19
N CYS A 133 5.77 6.92 8.13
CA CYS A 133 5.61 8.34 7.86
C CYS A 133 4.11 8.68 7.85
N GLU A 134 3.64 9.40 8.85
CA GLU A 134 2.24 9.84 8.95
C GLU A 134 1.96 11.03 8.04
N GLY A 135 0.67 11.34 7.85
CA GLY A 135 0.20 12.58 7.22
C GLY A 135 -0.23 12.46 5.76
N LEU A 136 -0.34 11.23 5.25
CA LEU A 136 -1.25 11.00 4.13
C LEU A 136 -2.70 11.12 4.60
N ASN A 137 -3.63 11.22 3.67
CA ASN A 137 -5.05 11.33 4.00
C ASN A 137 -5.67 9.95 4.28
N PRO A 138 -6.87 9.89 4.88
CA PRO A 138 -7.57 8.62 5.10
C PRO A 138 -7.95 7.90 3.81
N LEU A 139 -8.02 8.62 2.68
CA LEU A 139 -8.37 8.09 1.38
C LEU A 139 -7.13 8.04 0.48
N ILE A 140 -6.74 6.84 0.07
CA ILE A 140 -5.53 6.57 -0.72
C ILE A 140 -5.92 5.83 -2.00
N TYR A 141 -5.60 6.40 -3.16
CA TYR A 141 -5.84 5.73 -4.45
C TYR A 141 -4.60 5.14 -5.10
N THR A 142 -3.44 5.69 -4.77
CA THR A 142 -2.21 5.44 -5.52
C THR A 142 -1.29 4.49 -4.77
N SER A 143 -0.57 3.69 -5.53
CA SER A 143 0.60 2.97 -5.04
C SER A 143 1.74 3.97 -4.76
N PRO A 144 2.63 3.68 -3.80
CA PRO A 144 3.87 4.44 -3.67
C PRO A 144 4.69 4.34 -4.96
N ILE A 145 5.50 5.34 -5.22
CA ILE A 145 6.52 5.34 -6.27
C ILE A 145 7.88 5.42 -5.62
N ALA A 146 8.90 4.80 -6.23
CA ALA A 146 10.25 4.82 -5.68
C ALA A 146 11.29 4.93 -6.78
N GLY A 147 12.41 5.56 -6.43
CA GLY A 147 13.61 5.65 -7.25
C GLY A 147 14.63 6.56 -6.58
N GLU A 148 15.90 6.36 -6.92
CA GLU A 148 16.99 7.27 -6.51
C GLU A 148 17.08 7.52 -4.99
N GLY A 149 16.85 6.48 -4.16
CA GLY A 149 16.90 6.63 -2.71
C GLY A 149 15.61 7.12 -2.06
N VAL A 150 14.58 7.44 -2.85
CA VAL A 150 13.35 8.10 -2.40
C VAL A 150 12.14 7.21 -2.63
N VAL A 151 11.19 7.28 -1.69
CA VAL A 151 9.81 6.83 -1.86
C VAL A 151 8.91 8.06 -1.79
N VAL A 152 7.94 8.14 -2.68
CA VAL A 152 6.88 9.13 -2.64
C VAL A 152 5.54 8.43 -2.41
N GLY A 153 4.86 8.82 -1.33
CA GLY A 153 3.50 8.41 -1.02
C GLY A 153 2.53 9.53 -1.33
N MET A 154 1.34 9.18 -1.82
CA MET A 154 0.35 10.14 -2.30
C MET A 154 -1.03 9.79 -1.76
N GLY A 155 -1.74 10.78 -1.23
CA GLY A 155 -3.16 10.67 -0.91
C GLY A 155 -4.03 10.72 -2.18
N GLY A 156 -5.29 10.31 -2.04
CA GLY A 156 -6.30 10.41 -3.10
C GLY A 156 -6.94 11.80 -3.19
N PHE A 157 -7.58 12.10 -4.33
CA PHE A 157 -8.40 13.29 -4.63
C PHE A 157 -8.00 14.56 -3.87
N HIS A 158 -7.03 15.32 -4.38
CA HIS A 158 -6.47 16.48 -3.66
C HIS A 158 -5.82 16.11 -2.33
N GLY A 159 -5.20 14.94 -2.25
CA GLY A 159 -4.52 14.46 -1.05
C GLY A 159 -3.14 15.11 -0.86
N THR A 160 -2.56 14.87 0.30
CA THR A 160 -1.17 15.17 0.65
C THR A 160 -0.25 14.24 -0.11
N THR A 161 0.85 14.78 -0.62
CA THR A 161 1.97 14.00 -1.13
C THR A 161 3.17 14.18 -0.20
N VAL A 162 3.88 13.10 0.09
CA VAL A 162 5.05 13.07 0.96
C VAL A 162 6.18 12.30 0.31
N ALA A 163 7.40 12.82 0.41
CA ALA A 163 8.61 12.10 0.01
C ALA A 163 9.50 11.80 1.23
N VAL A 164 10.00 10.58 1.31
CA VAL A 164 10.92 10.12 2.35
C VAL A 164 12.06 9.32 1.71
N LYS A 165 13.21 9.25 2.39
CA LYS A 165 14.25 8.28 2.02
C LYS A 165 13.83 6.88 2.47
N TYR A 166 13.97 5.87 1.62
CA TYR A 166 13.83 4.47 2.07
C TYR A 166 15.04 4.01 2.90
N GLY A 167 14.90 2.91 3.66
CA GLY A 167 15.96 2.44 4.57
C GLY A 167 15.96 3.10 5.96
N GLY A 168 14.94 3.93 6.25
CA GLY A 168 14.70 4.55 7.55
C GLY A 168 14.28 3.53 8.63
N ARG A 169 14.18 3.95 9.89
CA ARG A 169 13.69 3.09 10.99
C ARG A 169 12.85 3.92 11.96
N GLY A 170 11.80 3.32 12.52
CA GLY A 170 10.90 3.97 13.48
C GLY A 170 9.99 5.02 12.84
N ASN A 171 9.57 6.02 13.61
CA ASN A 171 8.75 7.12 13.10
C ASN A 171 9.64 8.11 12.35
N VAL A 172 9.39 8.25 11.04
CA VAL A 172 10.15 9.13 10.13
C VAL A 172 9.31 10.34 9.67
N THR A 173 8.18 10.62 10.33
CA THR A 173 7.24 11.68 9.94
C THR A 173 7.89 13.07 9.90
N LYS A 174 8.86 13.33 10.79
CA LYS A 174 9.63 14.59 10.83
C LYS A 174 10.83 14.60 9.87
N ASN A 175 11.10 13.49 9.19
CA ASN A 175 12.29 13.26 8.36
C ASN A 175 11.92 13.20 6.87
N THR A 176 10.83 13.87 6.48
CA THR A 176 10.42 13.94 5.08
C THR A 176 11.34 14.85 4.30
N LEU A 177 11.65 14.48 3.05
CA LEU A 177 12.37 15.35 2.12
C LEU A 177 11.52 16.57 1.78
N TRP A 178 10.22 16.33 1.56
CA TRP A 178 9.23 17.37 1.36
C TRP A 178 7.83 16.80 1.61
N ARG A 179 6.89 17.72 1.82
CA ARG A 179 5.47 17.43 1.95
C ARG A 179 4.68 18.55 1.30
N THR A 180 3.72 18.18 0.47
CA THR A 180 2.78 19.12 -0.14
C THR A 180 1.37 18.71 0.21
N VAL A 181 0.69 19.54 0.99
CA VAL A 181 -0.72 19.35 1.32
C VAL A 181 -1.56 19.74 0.11
N ARG A 182 -2.57 18.93 -0.22
CA ARG A 182 -3.48 19.15 -1.35
C ARG A 182 -2.78 19.34 -2.69
N THR A 183 -2.11 18.30 -3.18
CA THR A 183 -1.59 18.29 -4.54
C THR A 183 -2.73 18.21 -5.57
N PRO A 184 -2.57 18.79 -6.78
CA PRO A 184 -3.58 18.69 -7.84
C PRO A 184 -3.77 17.27 -8.38
N ASN A 185 -2.84 16.36 -8.09
CA ASN A 185 -2.92 14.95 -8.43
C ASN A 185 -4.21 14.30 -7.88
N ARG A 186 -4.85 13.49 -8.72
CA ARG A 186 -6.05 12.72 -8.39
C ARG A 186 -5.81 11.22 -8.47
N LEU A 187 -5.38 10.72 -9.61
CA LEU A 187 -5.13 9.30 -9.90
C LEU A 187 -3.95 9.24 -10.87
N GLY A 188 -2.76 8.92 -10.38
CA GLY A 188 -1.54 8.92 -11.20
C GLY A 188 -0.64 7.74 -10.86
N SER A 189 -0.03 7.17 -11.90
CA SER A 189 1.11 6.24 -11.78
C SER A 189 2.36 7.03 -12.11
N GLY A 190 3.14 7.37 -11.08
CA GLY A 190 4.30 8.22 -11.25
C GLY A 190 5.62 7.46 -11.41
N VAL A 191 6.66 8.20 -11.78
CA VAL A 191 8.04 7.70 -11.84
C VAL A 191 9.00 8.72 -11.24
N VAL A 192 10.08 8.23 -10.64
CA VAL A 192 11.21 9.06 -10.19
C VAL A 192 12.33 8.93 -11.21
N HIS A 193 12.79 10.05 -11.76
CA HIS A 193 13.87 10.07 -12.74
C HIS A 193 14.64 11.39 -12.71
N LYS A 194 15.97 11.31 -12.63
CA LYS A 194 16.93 12.43 -12.62
C LYS A 194 16.55 13.51 -11.60
N GLY A 195 16.27 13.10 -10.37
CA GLY A 195 15.91 14.01 -9.28
C GLY A 195 14.49 14.58 -9.34
N HIS A 196 13.66 14.14 -10.29
CA HIS A 196 12.29 14.63 -10.48
C HIS A 196 11.27 13.53 -10.25
N VAL A 197 10.09 13.95 -9.82
CA VAL A 197 8.91 13.11 -9.61
C VAL A 197 7.86 13.52 -10.65
N TYR A 198 7.50 12.61 -11.54
CA TYR A 198 6.49 12.81 -12.59
C TYR A 198 5.22 12.08 -12.19
N VAL A 199 4.08 12.77 -12.09
CA VAL A 199 2.79 12.19 -11.72
C VAL A 199 1.64 12.87 -12.44
#